data_AF-W3AKI0-F1
#
_entry.id   AF-W3AKI0-F1
#
_cell.length_a   1.000
_cell.length_b   1.000
_cell.length_c   1.000
_cell.angle_alpha   90.00
_cell.angle_beta   90.00
_cell.angle_gamma   90.00
#
_symmetry.space_group_name_H-M   'P 1'
#
loop_
_entity.id
_entity.type
_entity.pdbx_description
1 polymer ?
#
loop_
_entity_poly.entity_id
_entity_poly.type
_entity_poly.pdbx_seq_one_letter_code
_entity_poly.pdbx_strand_id
1 'polypeptide(L)' 'MLTDAQGIEYDMAMRVIYDSQVYEKLIDTETGLYRESPAYVYGLLQDELNFGHIMQAEI' A
#
# COMPACT_ATOMS: atom_id res chain seq x y z
N MET A 1 11.34 -2.54 -5.74
CA MET A 1 10.20 -1.64 -6.06
C MET A 1 9.00 -2.52 -6.42
N LEU A 2 7.75 -2.03 -6.42
CA LEU A 2 6.57 -2.86 -6.76
C LEU A 2 6.71 -3.49 -8.16
N THR A 3 7.28 -2.73 -9.10
CA THR A 3 7.63 -3.18 -10.46
C THR A 3 8.51 -4.44 -10.45
N ASP A 4 9.58 -4.44 -9.65
CA ASP A 4 10.50 -5.59 -9.57
C ASP A 4 9.85 -6.77 -8.84
N ALA A 5 9.07 -6.49 -7.79
CA ALA A 5 8.47 -7.52 -6.94
C ALA A 5 7.38 -8.32 -7.66
N GLN A 6 6.64 -7.67 -8.56
CA GLN A 6 5.52 -8.28 -9.30
C GLN A 6 5.84 -8.51 -10.78
N GLY A 7 6.99 -8.03 -11.27
CA GLY A 7 7.34 -8.10 -12.70
C GLY A 7 6.41 -7.26 -13.59
N ILE A 8 5.96 -6.11 -13.09
CA ILE A 8 5.00 -5.24 -13.79
C ILE A 8 5.64 -3.91 -14.18
N GLU A 9 5.12 -3.34 -15.26
CA GLU A 9 5.51 -2.01 -15.73
C GLU A 9 5.05 -0.90 -14.77
N TYR A 10 5.67 0.26 -14.91
CA TYR A 10 5.46 1.38 -13.99
C TYR A 10 4.01 1.90 -13.99
N ASP A 11 3.38 1.98 -15.16
CA ASP A 11 1.98 2.39 -15.31
C ASP A 11 1.01 1.45 -14.56
N MET A 12 1.24 0.14 -14.67
CA MET A 12 0.51 -0.88 -13.92
C MET A 12 0.77 -0.78 -12.42
N ALA A 13 2.03 -0.57 -12.00
CA ALA A 13 2.37 -0.38 -10.59
C ALA A 13 1.67 0.84 -9.99
N MET A 14 1.64 1.97 -10.71
CA MET A 14 0.96 3.18 -10.26
C MET A 14 -0.55 2.94 -10.14
N ARG A 15 -1.16 2.24 -11.10
CA ARG A 15 -2.58 1.88 -11.03
C ARG A 15 -2.88 1.01 -9.80
N VAL A 16 -2.07 -0.01 -9.54
CA VAL A 16 -2.22 -0.87 -8.36
C VAL A 16 -2.16 -0.05 -7.07
N ILE A 17 -1.23 0.90 -6.98
CA ILE A 17 -1.13 1.77 -5.80
C ILE A 17 -2.38 2.66 -5.67
N TYR A 18 -2.78 3.37 -6.73
CA TYR A 18 -3.91 4.30 -6.66
C TYR A 18 -5.27 3.63 -6.45
N ASP A 19 -5.41 2.38 -6.90
CA ASP A 19 -6.63 1.59 -6.70
C ASP A 19 -6.63 0.83 -5.34
N SER A 20 -5.60 1.01 -4.49
CA SER A 20 -5.46 0.30 -3.22
C SER A 20 -6.17 1.00 -2.05
N GLN A 21 -6.68 0.20 -1.10
CA GLN A 21 -7.22 0.68 0.17
C GLN A 21 -6.14 1.38 1.00
N VAL A 22 -4.88 0.93 0.88
CA VAL A 22 -3.75 1.59 1.55
C VAL A 22 -3.59 3.02 1.07
N TYR A 23 -3.76 3.28 -0.23
CA TYR A 23 -3.70 4.64 -0.76
C TYR A 23 -4.86 5.50 -0.26
N GLU A 24 -6.09 4.98 -0.25
CA GLU A 24 -7.25 5.68 0.32
C GLU A 24 -7.00 6.11 1.78
N LYS A 25 -6.41 5.23 2.60
CA LYS A 25 -6.04 5.55 3.98
C LYS A 25 -4.85 6.50 4.08
N LEU A 26 -3.89 6.40 3.17
CA LEU A 26 -2.69 7.23 3.17
C LEU A 26 -3.03 8.72 2.96
N ILE A 27 -4.00 9.00 2.08
CA ILE A 27 -4.45 10.38 1.82
C ILE A 27 -5.45 10.89 2.87
N ASP A 28 -6.05 9.98 3.63
CA ASP A 28 -6.92 10.33 4.75
C ASP A 28 -6.09 10.77 5.96
N THR A 29 -6.15 12.07 6.27
CA THR A 29 -5.40 12.67 7.36
C THR A 29 -5.83 12.20 8.75
N GLU A 30 -7.05 11.66 8.89
CA GLU A 30 -7.57 11.16 10.17
C GLU A 30 -6.87 9.85 10.58
N THR A 31 -6.43 9.04 9.61
CA THR A 31 -5.71 7.79 9.89
C THR A 31 -4.29 8.04 10.43
N GLY A 32 -3.70 9.19 10.11
CA GLY A 32 -2.31 9.51 10.44
C GLY A 32 -1.27 8.73 9.63
N LEU A 33 -1.66 7.87 8.69
CA LEU A 33 -0.76 6.98 7.96
C LEU A 33 0.30 7.73 7.15
N TYR A 34 0.01 8.94 6.67
CA TYR A 34 0.98 9.80 5.98
C TYR A 34 2.18 10.23 6.84
N ARG A 35 2.11 10.04 8.17
CA ARG A 35 3.21 10.32 9.10
C ARG A 35 4.15 9.12 9.26
N GLU A 36 3.72 7.95 8.81
CA GLU A 36 4.49 6.71 8.91
C GLU A 36 5.59 6.64 7.85
N SER A 37 6.54 5.73 8.08
CA SER A 37 7.63 5.51 7.12
C SER A 37 7.10 4.93 5.81
N PRO A 38 7.70 5.27 4.65
CA PRO A 38 7.34 4.65 3.37
C PRO A 38 7.47 3.12 3.37
N ALA A 39 8.38 2.57 4.17
CA ALA A 39 8.55 1.12 4.32
C ALA A 39 7.35 0.46 5.02
N TYR A 40 6.79 1.11 6.05
CA TYR A 40 5.59 0.64 6.73
C TYR A 40 4.37 0.66 5.81
N VAL A 41 4.15 1.78 5.10
CA VAL A 41 3.07 1.92 4.12
C VAL A 41 3.19 0.87 3.01
N TYR A 42 4.41 0.61 2.54
CA TYR A 42 4.64 -0.43 1.55
C TYR A 42 4.36 -1.84 2.09
N GLY A 43 4.69 -2.13 3.36
CA GLY A 43 4.34 -3.40 4.00
C GLY A 43 2.82 -3.63 4.04
N LEU A 44 2.05 -2.61 4.42
CA LEU A 44 0.58 -2.69 4.39
C LEU A 44 0.05 -2.95 2.97
N LEU A 45 0.64 -2.32 1.95
CA LEU A 45 0.26 -2.57 0.57
C LEU A 45 0.57 -4.01 0.16
N GLN A 46 1.72 -4.56 0.59
CA GLN A 46 2.04 -5.95 0.32
C GLN A 46 1.04 -6.91 0.98
N ASP A 47 0.63 -6.63 2.22
CA ASP A 47 -0.40 -7.42 2.91
C ASP A 47 -1.75 -7.33 2.19
N GLU A 48 -2.18 -6.12 1.80
CA GLU A 48 -3.39 -5.93 1.01
C GLU A 48 -3.36 -6.75 -0.29
N LEU A 49 -2.25 -6.73 -1.02
CA LEU A 49 -2.11 -7.49 -2.27
C LEU A 49 -2.11 -9.01 -2.04
N ASN A 50 -1.59 -9.48 -0.91
CA ASN A 50 -1.55 -10.89 -0.57
C ASN A 50 -2.89 -11.44 -0.06
N PHE A 51 -3.66 -10.64 0.68
CA PHE A 51 -4.88 -11.08 1.38
C PHE A 51 -6.17 -10.48 0.83
N GLY A 52 -6.09 -9.50 -0.06
CA GLY A 52 -7.22 -8.76 -0.64
C GLY A 52 -7.83 -7.70 0.28
N HIS A 53 -7.25 -7.47 1.47
CA HIS A 53 -7.67 -6.46 2.43
C HIS A 53 -6.50 -6.11 3.38
N ILE A 54 -6.55 -4.93 3.99
CA ILE A 54 -5.51 -4.49 4.92
C ILE A 54 -5.58 -5.34 6.19
N MET A 55 -4.48 -6.03 6.50
CA MET A 55 -4.30 -6.72 7.76
C MET A 55 -3.84 -5.70 8.82
N GLN A 56 -4.71 -5.41 9.78
CA GLN A 56 -4.33 -4.60 10.93
C GLN A 56 -3.47 -5.49 11.84
N ALA A 57 -2.15 -5.27 11.86
CA ALA A 57 -1.29 -5.85 12.87
C ALA A 57 -1.63 -5.18 14.21
N GLU A 58 -2.56 -5.75 14.97
CA GLU A 58 -2.72 -5.42 16.39
C GLU A 58 -1.42 -5.78 17.11
N ILE A 59 -0.81 -4.78 17.76
CA ILE A 59 0.31 -4.93 18.71
C ILE A 59 -0.24 -4.69 20.10
#